data_AF-A0A7X3SK53-F1
#
_entry.id   AF-A0A7X3SK53-F1
#
_cell.length_a   1.000
_cell.length_b   1.000
_cell.length_c   1.000
_cell.angle_alpha   90.00
_cell.angle_beta   90.00
_cell.angle_gamma   90.00
#
_symmetry.space_group_name_H-M   'P 1'
#
loop_
_entity.id
_entity.type
_entity.pdbx_description
1 polymer ?
#
loop_
_entity_poly.entity_id
_entity_poly.type
_entity_poly.pdbx_seq_one_letter_code
_entity_poly.pdbx_strand_id
1 'polypeptide(L)'
;MKKNSIVVGLMILVTAIIMILFLCRGLEKRTDVVLTDYTISEDGEKMKLNITTTSSIGSARALELKQGGDNIYIAFYSAFGFLNSKFGAKSEYEIELNPSCTEIYFYKGDGEYELVLQKSETTNEWSFVK
;
A
#
# COMPACT_ATOMS: atom_id res chain seq x y z
N MET A 1 40.17 -12.21 26.64
CA MET A 1 39.85 -12.31 25.20
C MET A 1 38.45 -12.90 24.94
N LYS A 2 38.08 -14.06 25.51
CA LYS A 2 36.75 -14.71 25.30
C LYS A 2 35.53 -13.82 25.61
N LYS A 3 35.54 -13.05 26.70
CA LYS A 3 34.43 -12.15 27.10
C LYS A 3 34.15 -11.07 26.07
N ASN A 4 35.19 -10.46 25.49
CA ASN A 4 35.03 -9.43 24.45
C ASN A 4 34.53 -10.05 23.13
N SER A 5 34.96 -11.27 22.80
CA SER A 5 34.44 -12.00 21.63
C SER A 5 32.96 -12.38 21.75
N ILE A 6 32.49 -12.74 22.96
CA ILE A 6 31.06 -13.00 23.22
C ILE A 6 30.24 -11.71 23.07
N VAL A 7 30.73 -10.59 23.62
CA VAL A 7 30.05 -9.30 23.51
C VAL A 7 29.96 -8.84 22.05
N VAL A 8 31.04 -8.97 21.28
CA VAL A 8 31.04 -8.63 19.84
C VAL A 8 30.09 -9.54 19.06
N GLY A 9 30.11 -10.85 19.32
CA GLY A 9 29.19 -11.79 18.69
C GLY A 9 27.73 -11.46 18.97
N LEU A 10 27.41 -11.10 20.22
CA LEU A 10 26.05 -10.67 20.60
C LEU A 10 25.65 -9.37 19.91
N MET A 11 26.56 -8.40 19.79
CA MET A 11 26.29 -7.14 19.08
C MET A 11 25.96 -7.36 17.61
N ILE A 12 26.71 -8.23 16.92
CA ILE A 12 26.47 -8.58 15.51
C ILE A 12 25.12 -9.26 15.36
N LEU A 13 24.80 -10.21 16.24
CA LEU A 13 23.52 -10.92 16.22
C LEU A 13 22.34 -9.96 16.40
N VAL A 14 22.40 -9.08 17.40
CA VAL A 14 21.36 -8.06 17.65
C VAL A 14 21.20 -7.15 16.43
N THR A 15 22.30 -6.69 15.85
CA THR A 15 22.28 -5.83 14.66
C THR A 15 21.66 -6.55 13.45
N ALA A 16 21.97 -7.84 13.26
CA ALA A 16 21.38 -8.66 12.20
C ALA A 16 19.88 -8.86 12.39
N ILE A 17 19.42 -9.16 13.61
CA ILE A 17 17.98 -9.28 13.92
C ILE A 17 17.27 -7.96 13.63
N ILE A 18 17.84 -6.84 14.07
CA ILE A 18 17.29 -5.50 13.81
C ILE A 18 17.16 -5.26 12.31
N MET A 19 18.20 -5.55 11.52
CA MET A 19 18.14 -5.42 10.05
C MET A 19 17.05 -6.30 9.42
N ILE A 20 16.91 -7.55 9.86
CA ILE A 20 15.86 -8.46 9.36
C ILE A 20 14.47 -7.91 9.66
N LEU A 21 14.22 -7.43 10.89
CA LEU A 21 12.93 -6.85 11.25
C LEU A 21 12.58 -5.66 10.34
N PHE A 22 13.56 -4.84 9.95
CA PHE A 22 13.34 -3.73 9.01
C PHE A 22 13.08 -4.16 7.56
N LEU A 23 13.67 -5.29 7.12
CA LEU A 23 13.37 -5.86 5.81
C LEU A 23 12.00 -6.53 5.79
N CYS A 24 11.56 -7.15 6.88
CA CYS A 24 10.25 -7.78 6.99
C CYS A 24 9.09 -6.76 6.98
N ARG A 25 9.32 -5.50 7.38
CA ARG A 25 8.27 -4.46 7.34
C ARG A 25 7.68 -4.25 5.96
N GLY A 26 8.45 -4.44 4.90
CA GLY A 26 7.90 -4.30 3.56
C GLY A 26 6.83 -5.34 3.24
N LEU A 27 6.70 -6.41 4.02
CA LEU A 27 5.65 -7.42 3.88
C LEU A 27 4.34 -7.02 4.58
N GLU A 28 4.35 -5.95 5.39
CA GLU A 28 3.17 -5.48 6.12
C GLU A 28 2.25 -4.65 5.23
N LYS A 29 0.95 -4.86 5.41
CA LYS A 29 -0.08 -4.04 4.77
C LYS A 29 -0.21 -2.71 5.50
N ARG A 30 -0.43 -1.64 4.74
CA ARG A 30 -0.68 -0.30 5.24
C ARG A 30 -2.14 -0.10 5.51
N THR A 31 -2.43 0.58 6.61
CA THR A 31 -3.79 0.97 7.04
C THR A 31 -4.02 2.48 6.90
N ASP A 32 -2.99 3.22 6.52
CA ASP A 32 -2.94 4.69 6.55
C ASP A 32 -2.83 5.31 5.14
N VAL A 33 -3.17 4.55 4.10
CA VAL A 33 -3.17 5.01 2.71
C VAL A 33 -4.43 5.80 2.42
N VAL A 34 -4.25 6.93 1.75
CA VAL A 34 -5.31 7.84 1.32
C VAL A 34 -5.18 8.06 -0.18
N LEU A 35 -6.29 7.93 -0.91
CA LEU A 35 -6.36 8.31 -2.31
C LEU A 35 -6.46 9.84 -2.42
N THR A 36 -5.56 10.46 -3.18
CA THR A 36 -5.53 11.91 -3.37
C THR A 36 -6.07 12.35 -4.72
N ASP A 37 -5.87 11.53 -5.75
CA ASP A 37 -6.34 11.80 -7.11
C ASP A 37 -6.42 10.49 -7.91
N TYR A 38 -7.14 10.49 -9.02
CA TYR A 38 -7.13 9.38 -9.97
C TYR A 38 -7.32 9.88 -11.41
N THR A 39 -6.80 9.11 -12.36
CA THR A 39 -7.09 9.30 -13.78
C THR A 39 -7.48 7.98 -14.41
N ILE A 40 -8.30 8.05 -15.46
CA ILE A 40 -8.77 6.88 -16.21
C ILE A 40 -8.17 6.95 -17.61
N SER A 41 -7.77 5.82 -18.16
CA SER A 41 -7.31 5.72 -19.54
C SER A 41 -8.42 6.08 -20.53
N GLU A 42 -8.06 6.46 -21.75
CA GLU A 42 -9.02 6.85 -22.80
C GLU A 42 -10.02 5.73 -23.13
N ASP A 43 -9.59 4.47 -23.04
CA ASP A 43 -10.42 3.27 -23.25
C ASP A 43 -11.26 2.88 -22.03
N GLY A 44 -11.05 3.49 -20.86
CA GLY A 44 -11.75 3.17 -19.62
C GLY A 44 -11.33 1.88 -18.94
N GLU A 45 -10.35 1.14 -19.47
CA GLU A 45 -9.93 -0.17 -18.96
C GLU A 45 -8.94 -0.07 -17.80
N LYS A 46 -8.33 1.10 -17.58
CA LYS A 46 -7.31 1.29 -16.55
C LYS A 46 -7.56 2.55 -15.74
N MET A 47 -7.25 2.47 -14.46
CA MET A 47 -7.23 3.61 -13.56
C MET A 47 -5.85 3.78 -12.94
N LYS A 48 -5.30 4.97 -13.05
CA LYS A 48 -4.13 5.38 -12.27
C LYS A 48 -4.62 6.00 -10.97
N LEU A 49 -4.14 5.47 -9.86
CA LEU A 49 -4.39 5.95 -8.50
C LEU A 49 -3.18 6.75 -8.01
N ASN A 50 -3.41 7.98 -7.56
CA ASN A 50 -2.43 8.77 -6.83
C ASN A 50 -2.74 8.68 -5.34
N ILE A 51 -1.75 8.24 -4.56
CA ILE A 51 -1.93 7.99 -3.13
C ILE A 51 -0.92 8.74 -2.29
N THR A 52 -1.30 8.99 -1.05
CA THR A 52 -0.40 9.41 0.03
C THR A 52 -0.59 8.51 1.25
N THR A 53 0.30 8.66 2.22
CA THR A 53 0.24 7.97 3.51
C THR A 53 0.26 9.01 4.62
N THR A 54 -0.56 8.84 5.65
CA THR A 54 -0.61 9.82 6.75
C THR A 54 0.54 9.67 7.75
N SER A 55 1.18 8.50 7.84
CA SER A 55 2.36 8.32 8.69
C SER A 55 3.67 8.75 8.02
N SER A 56 4.67 9.08 8.85
CA SER A 56 6.04 9.43 8.44
C SER A 56 6.93 8.21 8.11
N ILE A 57 6.33 7.01 7.99
CA ILE A 57 7.07 5.74 7.88
C ILE A 57 7.34 5.38 6.39
N GLY A 58 7.35 6.38 5.51
CA GLY A 58 7.55 6.22 4.06
C GLY A 58 6.24 5.94 3.31
N SER A 59 6.30 5.78 1.98
CA SER A 59 5.13 5.53 1.12
C SER A 59 4.80 4.02 0.99
N ALA A 60 3.80 3.67 0.18
CA ALA A 60 3.58 2.29 -0.22
C ALA A 60 4.59 1.84 -1.30
N ARG A 61 4.88 0.54 -1.42
CA ARG A 61 5.74 -0.01 -2.50
C ARG A 61 5.02 -0.80 -3.58
N ALA A 62 3.92 -1.43 -3.20
CA ALA A 62 3.21 -2.41 -3.98
C ALA A 62 1.76 -2.43 -3.51
N LEU A 63 0.88 -2.94 -4.37
CA LEU A 63 -0.50 -3.21 -4.05
C LEU A 63 -0.82 -4.69 -4.25
N GLU A 64 -1.77 -5.18 -3.47
CA GLU A 64 -2.54 -6.39 -3.69
C GLU A 64 -3.94 -5.95 -4.10
N LEU A 65 -4.39 -6.42 -5.26
CA LEU A 65 -5.72 -6.15 -5.80
C LEU A 65 -6.55 -7.44 -5.72
N LYS A 66 -7.79 -7.33 -5.25
CA LYS A 66 -8.77 -8.41 -5.28
C LYS A 66 -10.07 -7.91 -5.91
N GLN A 67 -10.53 -8.63 -6.93
CA GLN A 67 -11.87 -8.45 -7.49
C GLN A 67 -12.86 -9.23 -6.63
N GLY A 68 -13.93 -8.57 -6.17
CA GLY A 68 -15.05 -9.19 -5.47
C GLY A 68 -16.37 -8.75 -6.08
N GLY A 69 -16.95 -9.57 -6.95
CA GLY A 69 -18.13 -9.17 -7.74
C GLY A 69 -17.82 -7.93 -8.58
N ASP A 70 -18.61 -6.88 -8.42
CA ASP A 70 -18.47 -5.59 -9.10
C ASP A 70 -17.59 -4.59 -8.33
N ASN A 71 -16.85 -5.07 -7.32
CA ASN A 71 -16.03 -4.22 -6.45
C ASN A 71 -14.56 -4.62 -6.52
N ILE A 72 -13.68 -3.63 -6.35
CA ILE A 72 -12.24 -3.83 -6.24
C ILE A 72 -11.79 -3.50 -4.82
N TYR A 73 -11.02 -4.41 -4.22
CA TYR A 73 -10.43 -4.25 -2.89
C TYR A 73 -8.91 -4.18 -3.00
N ILE A 74 -8.32 -3.10 -2.51
CA ILE A 74 -6.90 -2.81 -2.64
C ILE A 74 -6.25 -2.75 -1.26
N ALA A 75 -5.19 -3.52 -1.07
CA ALA A 75 -4.29 -3.38 0.06
C ALA A 75 -2.92 -2.93 -0.43
N PHE A 76 -2.30 -1.99 0.27
CA PHE A 76 -0.97 -1.50 -0.07
C PHE A 76 0.06 -2.07 0.90
N TYR A 77 1.27 -2.33 0.43
CA TYR A 77 2.38 -2.78 1.27
C TYR A 77 3.34 -1.63 1.58
N SER A 78 3.89 -1.65 2.79
CA SER A 78 4.90 -0.69 3.23
C SER A 78 6.16 -0.73 2.37
N ALA A 79 6.80 0.42 2.15
CA ALA A 79 8.16 0.47 1.64
C ALA A 79 9.14 -0.27 2.57
N PHE A 80 10.24 -0.78 2.01
CA PHE A 80 11.25 -1.45 2.82
C PHE A 80 12.13 -0.41 3.53
N GLY A 81 12.63 -0.78 4.71
CA GLY A 81 13.68 -0.04 5.41
C GLY A 81 13.21 0.69 6.66
N PHE A 82 13.94 1.75 7.00
CA PHE A 82 13.77 2.51 8.23
C PHE A 82 12.75 3.66 8.06
N LEU A 83 12.73 4.59 9.02
CA LEU A 83 11.91 5.79 8.97
C LEU A 83 12.21 6.62 7.70
N ASN A 84 11.16 7.13 7.05
CA ASN A 84 11.23 7.91 5.80
C ASN A 84 11.98 7.22 4.64
N SER A 85 12.13 5.89 4.66
CA SER A 85 12.77 5.17 3.56
C SER A 85 11.96 5.33 2.28
N LYS A 86 12.65 5.68 1.19
CA LYS A 86 12.08 5.72 -0.17
C LYS A 86 12.35 4.44 -0.96
N PHE A 87 12.95 3.42 -0.34
CA PHE A 87 13.34 2.22 -1.07
C PHE A 87 12.10 1.43 -1.51
N GLY A 88 11.86 1.43 -2.83
CA GLY A 88 10.66 0.85 -3.43
C GLY A 88 9.39 1.70 -3.27
N ALA A 89 9.48 2.89 -2.66
CA ALA A 89 8.33 3.77 -2.45
C ALA A 89 7.76 4.28 -3.79
N LYS A 90 6.44 4.23 -3.91
CA LYS A 90 5.66 4.75 -5.03
C LYS A 90 4.44 5.52 -4.49
N SER A 91 4.02 6.53 -5.23
CA SER A 91 2.79 7.28 -5.01
C SER A 91 1.74 7.03 -6.09
N GLU A 92 2.13 6.38 -7.19
CA GLU A 92 1.27 6.10 -8.34
C GLU A 92 1.16 4.61 -8.59
N TYR A 93 -0.06 4.16 -8.86
CA TYR A 93 -0.36 2.78 -9.19
C TYR A 93 -1.39 2.71 -10.31
N GLU A 94 -1.10 1.92 -11.33
CA GLU A 94 -2.07 1.60 -12.38
C GLU A 94 -2.78 0.29 -12.01
N ILE A 95 -4.10 0.28 -12.08
CA ILE A 95 -4.95 -0.89 -11.89
C ILE A 95 -5.80 -1.10 -13.14
N GLU A 96 -6.13 -2.36 -13.43
CA GLU A 96 -7.14 -2.69 -14.43
C GLU A 96 -8.53 -2.54 -13.81
N LEU A 97 -9.44 -1.93 -14.56
CA LEU A 97 -10.85 -1.80 -14.22
C LEU A 97 -11.64 -2.86 -14.97
N ASN A 98 -12.34 -3.71 -14.22
CA ASN A 98 -13.41 -4.49 -14.82
C ASN A 98 -14.52 -3.53 -15.31
N PRO A 99 -15.10 -3.70 -16.51
CA PRO A 99 -16.22 -2.89 -16.99
C PRO A 99 -17.42 -2.83 -16.04
N SER A 100 -17.67 -3.90 -15.27
CA SER A 100 -18.74 -3.95 -14.27
C SER A 100 -18.35 -3.31 -12.93
N CYS A 101 -17.09 -2.87 -12.77
CA CYS A 101 -16.62 -2.29 -11.53
C CYS A 101 -17.38 -1.00 -11.20
N THR A 102 -17.96 -0.96 -10.01
CA THR A 102 -18.71 0.20 -9.51
C THR A 102 -18.07 0.83 -8.28
N GLU A 103 -17.26 0.10 -7.53
CA GLU A 103 -16.70 0.59 -6.27
C GLU A 103 -15.25 0.14 -6.07
N ILE A 104 -14.44 1.02 -5.49
CA ILE A 104 -13.06 0.73 -5.11
C ILE A 104 -12.87 1.01 -3.62
N TYR A 105 -12.30 0.03 -2.92
CA TYR A 105 -12.09 0.06 -1.49
C TYR A 105 -10.61 -0.08 -1.12
N PHE A 106 -10.17 0.64 -0.09
CA PHE A 106 -8.82 0.56 0.46
C PHE A 106 -8.82 -0.13 1.83
N TYR A 107 -7.85 -1.01 2.05
CA TYR A 107 -7.66 -1.71 3.32
C TYR A 107 -7.36 -0.76 4.48
N LYS A 108 -7.98 -0.98 5.64
CA LYS A 108 -7.81 -0.16 6.86
C LYS A 108 -7.35 -0.91 8.10
N GLY A 109 -7.08 -2.20 7.99
CA GLY A 109 -6.68 -3.02 9.14
C GLY A 109 -7.71 -4.10 9.43
N ASP A 110 -7.31 -5.16 10.14
CA ASP A 110 -8.21 -6.17 10.71
C ASP A 110 -9.22 -6.81 9.73
N GLY A 111 -8.89 -6.85 8.44
CA GLY A 111 -9.77 -7.37 7.38
C GLY A 111 -10.80 -6.36 6.86
N GLU A 112 -10.82 -5.14 7.40
CA GLU A 112 -11.72 -4.06 7.02
C GLU A 112 -11.20 -3.25 5.82
N TYR A 113 -12.16 -2.72 5.07
CA TYR A 113 -11.96 -1.97 3.85
C TYR A 113 -12.89 -0.76 3.82
N GLU A 114 -12.37 0.39 3.39
CA GLU A 114 -13.08 1.66 3.31
C GLU A 114 -13.31 2.03 1.84
N LEU A 115 -14.54 2.41 1.49
CA LEU A 115 -14.92 2.86 0.16
C LEU A 115 -14.24 4.20 -0.15
N VAL A 116 -13.47 4.27 -1.23
CA VAL A 116 -12.75 5.51 -1.62
C VAL A 116 -13.25 6.10 -2.94
N LEU A 117 -13.73 5.25 -3.86
CA LEU A 117 -14.31 5.68 -5.13
C LEU A 117 -15.58 4.90 -5.42
N GLN A 118 -16.57 5.61 -5.95
CA GLN A 118 -17.81 5.04 -6.43
C GLN A 118 -18.13 5.58 -7.83
N LYS A 119 -18.57 4.69 -8.71
CA LYS A 119 -19.04 4.98 -10.05
C LYS A 119 -20.54 5.24 -10.01
N SER A 120 -20.94 6.36 -10.59
CA SER A 120 -22.35 6.74 -10.73
C SER A 120 -23.07 5.82 -11.70
N GLU A 121 -24.19 5.23 -11.28
CA GLU A 121 -25.04 4.42 -12.17
C GLU A 121 -25.67 5.23 -13.30
N THR A 122 -25.86 6.55 -13.09
CA THR A 122 -26.54 7.42 -14.07
C THR A 122 -25.56 7.99 -15.10
N THR A 123 -24.38 8.43 -14.66
CA THR A 123 -23.40 9.12 -15.52
C THR A 123 -22.24 8.24 -15.94
N ASN A 124 -22.06 7.06 -15.31
CA ASN A 124 -20.88 6.21 -15.45
C ASN A 124 -19.55 6.89 -15.06
N GLU A 125 -19.61 8.03 -14.38
CA GLU A 125 -18.45 8.76 -13.90
C GLU A 125 -18.06 8.30 -12.50
N TRP A 126 -16.77 8.22 -12.25
CA TRP A 126 -16.22 7.95 -10.93
C TRP A 126 -16.22 9.22 -10.07
N SER A 127 -16.35 9.06 -8.76
CA SER A 127 -16.24 10.15 -7.80
C SER A 127 -15.68 9.67 -6.46
N PHE A 128 -15.01 10.58 -5.75
CA PHE A 128 -14.59 10.36 -4.37
C PHE A 128 -15.79 10.22 -3.45
N VAL A 129 -15.73 9.23 -2.57
CA VAL A 129 -16.67 9.11 -1.45
C VAL A 129 -16.14 9.96 -0.29
N LYS A 130 -17.00 10.84 0.24
CA LYS A 130 -16.69 11.75 1.35
C LYS A 130 -17.02 11.13 2.70
#